data_AF-A0A535S382-F1
#
_entry.id   AF-A0A535S382-F1
#
_cell.length_a   1.000
_cell.length_b   1.000
_cell.length_c   1.000
_cell.angle_alpha   90.00
_cell.angle_beta   90.00
_cell.angle_gamma   90.00
#
_symmetry.space_group_name_H-M   'P 1'
#
loop_
_entity.id
_entity.type
_entity.pdbx_description
1 polymer ?
#
loop_
_entity_poly.entity_id
_entity_poly.type
_entity_poly.pdbx_seq_one_letter_code
_entity_poly.pdbx_strand_id
1 'polypeptide(L)'
;MPSPDPSPAGPSFGPPQWARAARAGSLAGPDFLPQPDGTLRCRQGAPLYAQERRPEHDGTIRVLYAARLADCRACPIRTLC
;
A
#
# COMPACT_ATOMS: atom_id res chain seq x y z
N MET A 1 0.15 25.23 33.93
CA MET A 1 -0.12 24.07 33.04
C MET A 1 0.69 24.29 31.78
N PRO A 2 1.70 23.48 31.43
CA PRO A 2 2.38 23.64 30.16
C PRO A 2 1.44 23.22 29.01
N SER A 3 1.30 24.11 28.03
CA SER A 3 0.48 23.93 26.83
C SER A 3 0.97 22.75 25.98
N PRO A 4 0.08 22.03 25.26
CA PRO A 4 0.51 21.02 24.31
C PRO A 4 1.21 21.71 23.13
N ASP A 5 2.49 21.37 22.96
CA ASP A 5 3.27 21.72 21.78
C ASP A 5 2.54 21.19 20.52
N PRO A 6 2.25 22.02 19.51
CA PRO A 6 1.70 21.53 18.26
C PRO A 6 2.78 20.69 17.59
N SER A 7 2.72 19.38 17.83
CA SER A 7 3.55 18.39 17.15
C SER A 7 3.54 18.74 15.66
N PRO A 8 4.70 18.96 15.01
CA PRO A 8 4.73 19.35 13.61
C PRO A 8 3.94 18.30 12.85
N ALA A 9 2.81 18.71 12.28
CA ALA A 9 2.05 17.90 11.37
C ALA A 9 3.06 17.44 10.30
N GLY A 10 3.30 16.14 10.25
CA GLY A 10 4.24 15.57 9.28
C GLY A 10 3.87 16.01 7.87
N PRO A 11 4.79 15.86 6.90
CA PRO A 11 4.56 16.28 5.53
C PRO A 11 3.19 15.80 5.01
N SER A 12 2.37 16.74 4.57
CA SER A 12 1.06 16.49 3.98
C SER A 12 1.24 15.97 2.57
N PHE A 13 1.06 14.66 2.36
CA PHE A 13 1.12 14.07 1.03
C PHE A 13 -0.21 14.25 0.29
N GLY A 14 -0.13 14.44 -1.02
CA GLY A 14 -1.30 14.38 -1.90
C GLY A 14 -1.92 12.98 -1.96
N PRO A 15 -3.02 12.79 -2.71
CA PRO A 15 -3.65 11.48 -2.85
C PRO A 15 -2.63 10.46 -3.39
N PRO A 16 -2.63 9.23 -2.86
CA PRO A 16 -1.70 8.20 -3.30
C PRO A 16 -1.93 7.86 -4.77
N GLN A 17 -0.84 7.71 -5.52
CA GLN A 17 -0.88 7.26 -6.91
C GLN A 17 -0.44 5.80 -7.00
N TRP A 18 -1.18 5.01 -7.76
CA TRP A 18 -0.86 3.61 -7.99
C TRP A 18 0.25 3.43 -9.02
N ALA A 19 1.16 2.51 -8.74
CA ALA A 19 2.09 2.03 -9.75
C ALA A 19 1.36 1.30 -10.88
N ARG A 20 1.96 1.28 -12.07
CA ARG A 20 1.45 0.47 -13.19
C ARG A 20 1.54 -1.01 -12.86
N ALA A 21 0.60 -1.78 -13.38
CA ALA A 21 0.66 -3.24 -13.39
C ALA A 21 2.00 -3.71 -13.97
N ALA A 22 2.57 -4.76 -13.37
CA ALA A 22 3.84 -5.33 -13.83
C ALA A 22 3.71 -5.96 -15.22
N ARG A 23 2.54 -6.51 -15.54
CA ARG A 23 2.24 -7.18 -16.82
C ARG A 23 0.82 -6.85 -17.28
N ALA A 24 0.58 -6.87 -18.59
CA ALA A 24 -0.78 -6.75 -19.11
C ALA A 24 -1.65 -7.89 -18.57
N GLY A 25 -2.81 -7.55 -17.99
CA GLY A 25 -3.72 -8.52 -17.38
C GLY A 25 -3.37 -8.94 -15.94
N SER A 26 -2.29 -8.39 -15.35
CA SER A 26 -2.07 -8.54 -13.90
C SER A 26 -2.95 -7.57 -13.12
N LEU A 27 -3.16 -7.86 -11.83
CA LEU A 27 -3.78 -6.92 -10.91
C LEU A 27 -3.00 -5.61 -10.88
N ALA A 28 -3.72 -4.50 -10.80
CA ALA A 28 -3.17 -3.15 -10.66
C ALA A 28 -3.63 -2.55 -9.34
N GLY A 29 -3.09 -1.39 -8.98
CA GLY A 29 -3.47 -0.68 -7.76
C GLY A 29 -4.98 -0.57 -7.47
N PRO A 30 -5.86 -0.30 -8.46
CA PRO A 30 -7.31 -0.27 -8.23
C PRO A 30 -7.94 -1.60 -7.78
N ASP A 31 -7.28 -2.74 -8.04
CA ASP A 31 -7.71 -4.05 -7.55
C ASP A 31 -7.38 -4.26 -6.06
N PHE A 32 -6.69 -3.31 -5.42
CA PHE A 32 -6.33 -3.34 -4.00
C PHE A 32 -7.07 -2.21 -3.25
N LEU A 33 -7.93 -2.60 -2.33
CA LEU A 33 -8.74 -1.68 -1.55
C LEU A 33 -7.97 -1.21 -0.32
N PRO A 34 -7.78 0.11 -0.10
CA PRO A 34 -7.18 0.62 1.12
C PRO A 34 -8.11 0.43 2.30
N GLN A 35 -7.54 -0.03 3.41
CA GLN A 35 -8.25 -0.31 4.64
C GLN A 35 -7.95 0.78 5.69
N PRO A 36 -8.86 1.02 6.65
CA PRO A 36 -8.69 2.07 7.67
C PRO A 36 -7.50 1.82 8.62
N ASP A 37 -7.02 0.58 8.72
CA ASP A 37 -5.83 0.19 9.48
C ASP A 37 -4.52 0.42 8.71
N GLY A 38 -4.58 0.98 7.50
CA GLY A 38 -3.41 1.28 6.68
C GLY A 38 -2.86 0.06 5.91
N THR A 39 -3.58 -1.06 5.90
CA THR A 39 -3.29 -2.19 5.00
C THR A 39 -4.03 -2.03 3.68
N LEU A 40 -3.67 -2.84 2.68
CA LEU A 40 -4.48 -3.01 1.47
C LEU A 40 -5.12 -4.38 1.47
N ARG A 41 -6.24 -4.52 0.76
CA ARG A 41 -6.93 -5.81 0.60
C ARG A 41 -7.07 -6.13 -0.87
N CYS A 42 -6.57 -7.29 -1.29
CA CYS A 42 -6.78 -7.73 -2.68
C CYS A 42 -8.24 -8.12 -2.90
N ARG A 43 -8.63 -8.30 -4.16
CA ARG A 43 -9.97 -8.75 -4.58
C ARG A 43 -10.46 -10.04 -3.89
N GLN A 44 -9.53 -10.87 -3.42
CA GLN A 44 -9.82 -12.16 -2.78
C GLN A 44 -9.90 -12.03 -1.26
N GLY A 45 -9.73 -10.81 -0.73
CA GLY A 45 -9.86 -10.54 0.68
C GLY A 45 -8.59 -10.76 1.49
N ALA A 46 -7.47 -11.16 0.88
CA ALA A 46 -6.20 -11.30 1.58
C ALA A 46 -5.59 -9.91 1.88
N PRO A 47 -5.05 -9.70 3.09
CA PRO A 47 -4.41 -8.45 3.46
C PRO A 47 -2.99 -8.34 2.87
N LEU A 48 -2.62 -7.13 2.46
CA LEU A 48 -1.28 -6.72 2.10
C LEU A 48 -0.80 -5.69 3.11
N TYR A 49 0.39 -5.92 3.65
CA TYR A 49 0.99 -5.07 4.67
C TYR A 49 2.06 -4.19 4.05
N ALA A 50 2.19 -2.95 4.53
CA ALA A 50 3.31 -2.09 4.16
C ALA A 50 4.63 -2.77 4.57
N GLN A 51 5.47 -3.08 3.58
CA GLN A 51 6.78 -3.70 3.77
C GLN A 51 7.91 -2.67 3.69
N GLU A 52 7.79 -1.71 2.79
CA GLU A 52 8.82 -0.69 2.56
C GLU A 52 8.19 0.69 2.41
N ARG A 53 8.85 1.70 2.97
CA ARG A 53 8.52 3.11 2.79
C ARG A 53 9.80 3.83 2.41
N ARG A 54 9.95 4.16 1.13
CA ARG A 54 11.17 4.77 0.60
C ARG A 54 10.88 6.20 0.15
N PRO A 55 11.64 7.20 0.65
CA PRO A 55 11.61 8.54 0.08
C PRO A 55 12.31 8.54 -1.29
N GLU A 56 11.66 9.13 -2.27
CA GLU A 56 12.21 9.32 -3.61
C GLU A 56 12.80 10.73 -3.75
N HIS A 57 13.70 10.92 -4.71
CA HIS A 57 14.42 12.19 -4.90
C HIS A 57 13.51 13.37 -5.25
N ASP A 58 12.35 13.09 -5.85
CA ASP A 58 11.31 14.07 -6.22
C ASP A 58 10.48 14.55 -5.01
N GLY A 59 10.81 14.13 -3.79
CA GLY A 59 10.08 14.48 -2.58
C GLY A 59 8.80 13.66 -2.34
N THR A 60 8.55 12.66 -3.18
CA THR A 60 7.47 11.68 -2.99
C THR A 60 7.93 10.52 -2.10
N ILE A 61 6.97 9.78 -1.53
CA ILE A 61 7.25 8.53 -0.82
C ILE A 61 6.64 7.37 -1.60
N ARG A 62 7.46 6.37 -1.88
CA ARG A 62 7.01 5.08 -2.41
C ARG A 62 6.76 4.12 -1.25
N VAL A 63 5.57 3.54 -1.21
CA VAL A 63 5.21 2.50 -0.23
C VAL A 63 4.99 1.19 -0.97
N LEU A 64 5.70 0.14 -0.54
CA LEU A 64 5.51 -1.22 -1.05
C LEU A 64 4.56 -1.97 -0.11
N TYR A 65 3.50 -2.54 -0.66
CA TYR A 65 2.59 -3.43 0.05
C TYR A 65 2.76 -4.86 -0.48
N ALA A 66 2.81 -5.83 0.43
CA ALA A 66 2.89 -7.25 0.06
C ALA A 66 2.00 -8.12 0.95
N ALA A 67 1.35 -9.11 0.33
CA ALA A 67 0.66 -10.18 1.05
C ALA A 67 1.68 -11.21 1.53
N ARG A 68 1.33 -11.97 2.58
CA ARG A 68 2.18 -13.07 3.03
C ARG A 68 2.07 -14.23 2.04
N LEU A 69 3.17 -14.96 1.87
CA LEU A 69 3.19 -16.13 0.98
C LEU A 69 2.15 -17.19 1.38
N ALA A 70 1.85 -17.32 2.68
CA ALA A 70 0.83 -18.22 3.19
C ALA A 70 -0.57 -17.89 2.64
N ASP A 71 -0.93 -16.59 2.63
CA ASP A 71 -2.23 -16.11 2.12
C ASP A 71 -2.33 -16.28 0.59
N CYS A 72 -1.22 -16.08 -0.12
CA CYS A 72 -1.19 -16.22 -1.57
C CYS A 72 -1.09 -17.67 -2.07
N ARG A 73 -0.57 -18.61 -1.27
CA ARG A 73 -0.35 -20.00 -1.70
C ARG A 73 -1.63 -20.72 -2.08
N ALA A 74 -2.71 -20.50 -1.33
CA ALA A 74 -4.03 -21.09 -1.59
C ALA A 74 -4.93 -20.20 -2.49
N CYS A 75 -4.43 -19.06 -2.96
CA CYS A 75 -5.24 -18.10 -3.70
C CYS A 75 -5.43 -18.54 -5.16
N PRO A 76 -6.68 -18.65 -5.66
CA PRO A 76 -6.95 -19.14 -7.01
C PRO A 76 -6.49 -18.18 -8.12
N ILE A 77 -6.30 -16.90 -7.80
CA ILE A 77 -5.87 -15.87 -8.76
C ILE A 77 -4.39 -15.46 -8.61
N ARG A 78 -3.59 -16.23 -7.86
CA ARG A 78 -2.19 -15.90 -7.58
C ARG A 78 -1.36 -15.66 -8.85
N THR A 79 -1.72 -16.28 -9.97
CA THR A 79 -1.05 -16.11 -11.27
C THR A 79 -1.25 -14.72 -11.89
N LEU A 80 -2.25 -13.97 -11.42
CA LEU A 80 -2.54 -12.59 -11.84
C LEU A 80 -1.84 -11.53 -10.99
N CYS A 81 -1.19 -11.91 -9.88
CA CYS A 81 -0.35 -11.03 -9.07
C CYS A 81 1.04 -10.87 -9.68
#